data_AF-A0A7X9AJM7-F1
#
_entry.id   AF-A0A7X9AJM7-F1
#
_cell.length_a   1.000
_cell.length_b   1.000
_cell.length_c   1.000
_cell.angle_alpha   90.00
_cell.angle_beta   90.00
_cell.angle_gamma   90.00
#
_symmetry.space_group_name_H-M   'P 1'
#
loop_
_entity.id
_entity.type
_entity.pdbx_description
1 polymer ?
#
loop_
_entity_poly.entity_id
_entity_poly.type
_entity_poly.pdbx_seq_one_letter_code
_entity_poly.pdbx_strand_id
1 'polypeptide(L)'
;MKGNNALKLFLVFALIAVMTYICFAGSLFGLVKIPGVNDIVPGIDINGGIDAMLYAVTEDGKKPTQDDLDTVKIIIEKRLDKEGILDRNVTTDVNVGRVIVQIPWAPGETDFNPDKTLEKVGRTALLTFQEVDEDKVDEDGNPLPTGRKVLEGTDVINAYPAQHPTTKGMIVVLELNENGKKSFSDATARLIGKRIAIFMDDQFIEAPVVQDHITDGNAIITINRDNFEEAVSEAKDLADTIRSGALPFRLDAKHVNSIDPLLGRGALEVTKNAFIVAFLLICMFMIIYYRLPGLIASIALFMLAIMTLNFVSWLGITLTLPGLAGIVLSVGMGVDANVIIFERIREELRSGKTIKAAIDLGFKRAF
;
A
#
# COMPACT_ATOMS: atom_id res chain seq x y z
N MET A 1 25.38 -45.08 12.13
CA MET A 1 24.38 -43.99 11.98
C MET A 1 24.90 -42.57 12.33
N LYS A 2 26.22 -42.29 12.39
CA LYS A 2 26.73 -40.94 12.73
C LYS A 2 26.67 -39.91 11.56
N GLY A 3 26.54 -40.36 10.31
CA GLY A 3 26.56 -39.47 9.14
C GLY A 3 25.32 -38.59 8.95
N ASN A 4 24.13 -39.04 9.37
CA ASN A 4 22.88 -38.33 9.07
C ASN A 4 22.69 -37.06 9.92
N ASN A 5 23.25 -37.01 11.13
CA ASN A 5 23.11 -35.85 12.03
C ASN A 5 24.10 -34.74 11.67
N ALA A 6 25.30 -35.09 11.22
CA ALA A 6 26.28 -34.10 10.74
C ALA A 6 25.79 -33.42 9.45
N LEU A 7 25.20 -34.19 8.53
CA LEU A 7 24.60 -33.65 7.31
C LEU A 7 23.43 -32.70 7.62
N LYS A 8 22.53 -33.07 8.54
CA LYS A 8 21.43 -32.20 8.98
C LYS A 8 21.94 -30.89 9.60
N LEU A 9 22.97 -30.98 10.42
CA LEU A 9 23.57 -29.82 11.08
C LEU A 9 24.23 -28.89 10.04
N PHE A 10 24.97 -29.44 9.08
CA PHE A 10 25.52 -28.69 7.95
C PHE A 10 24.42 -28.01 7.12
N LEU A 11 23.33 -28.71 6.81
CA LEU A 11 22.19 -28.15 6.08
C LEU A 11 21.54 -26.97 6.83
N VAL A 12 21.43 -27.04 8.16
CA VAL A 12 20.90 -25.93 8.96
C VAL A 12 21.83 -24.71 8.89
N PHE A 13 23.14 -24.89 9.04
CA PHE A 13 24.08 -23.77 8.92
C PHE A 13 24.10 -23.19 7.49
N ALA A 14 24.05 -24.05 6.48
CA ALA A 14 23.95 -23.62 5.08
C ALA A 14 22.66 -22.82 4.85
N LEU A 15 21.53 -23.27 5.38
CA LEU A 15 20.26 -22.55 5.30
C LEU A 15 20.35 -21.17 5.96
N ILE A 16 20.90 -21.08 7.18
CA ILE A 16 21.08 -19.80 7.87
C ILE A 16 21.98 -18.87 7.06
N ALA A 17 23.09 -19.38 6.51
CA ALA A 17 24.00 -18.59 5.68
C ALA A 17 23.32 -18.06 4.41
N VAL A 18 22.53 -18.90 3.73
CA VAL A 18 21.75 -18.50 2.54
C VAL A 18 20.70 -17.44 2.92
N MET A 19 19.95 -17.63 3.99
CA MET A 19 18.95 -16.65 4.45
C MET A 19 19.58 -15.33 4.88
N THR A 20 20.76 -15.38 5.50
CA THR A 20 21.54 -14.18 5.85
C THR A 20 22.00 -13.46 4.58
N TYR A 21 22.49 -14.20 3.58
CA TYR A 21 22.91 -13.63 2.31
C TYR A 21 21.75 -12.94 1.60
N ILE A 22 20.58 -13.60 1.48
CA ILE A 22 19.40 -13.00 0.86
C ILE A 22 18.99 -11.71 1.59
N CYS A 23 19.01 -11.74 2.93
CA CYS A 23 18.66 -10.58 3.76
C CYS A 23 19.50 -9.34 3.43
N PHE A 24 20.83 -9.48 3.25
CA PHE A 24 21.70 -8.33 3.01
C PHE A 24 21.95 -8.02 1.52
N ALA A 25 22.00 -9.04 0.67
CA ALA A 25 22.35 -8.90 -0.75
C ALA A 25 21.15 -8.63 -1.66
N GLY A 26 19.91 -8.82 -1.19
CA GLY A 26 18.71 -8.58 -1.99
C GLY A 26 18.62 -9.46 -3.24
N SER A 27 19.28 -10.61 -3.24
CA SER A 27 19.26 -11.55 -4.35
C SER A 27 19.55 -12.99 -3.90
N LEU A 28 18.97 -13.94 -4.63
CA LEU A 28 19.36 -15.34 -4.55
C LEU A 28 20.54 -15.57 -5.50
N PHE A 29 21.75 -15.40 -4.99
CA PHE A 29 23.00 -15.62 -5.71
C PHE A 29 23.07 -14.91 -7.08
N GLY A 30 22.49 -13.71 -7.20
CA GLY A 30 22.49 -12.92 -8.43
C GLY A 30 21.58 -13.42 -9.57
N LEU A 31 20.81 -14.50 -9.36
CA LEU A 31 19.92 -15.08 -10.38
C LEU A 31 18.48 -14.57 -10.26
N VAL A 32 18.00 -14.36 -9.03
CA VAL A 32 16.64 -13.89 -8.74
C VAL A 32 16.74 -12.71 -7.78
N LYS A 33 16.14 -11.56 -8.14
CA LYS A 33 16.03 -10.41 -7.23
C LYS A 33 14.98 -10.76 -6.18
N ILE A 34 15.42 -10.85 -4.92
CA ILE A 34 14.54 -11.11 -3.78
C ILE A 34 14.73 -9.93 -2.84
N PRO A 35 13.67 -9.21 -2.45
CA PRO A 35 13.78 -8.07 -1.55
C PRO A 35 14.62 -8.41 -0.30
N GLY A 36 15.61 -7.57 -0.01
CA GLY A 36 16.47 -7.64 1.18
C GLY A 36 16.07 -6.60 2.24
N VAL A 37 16.86 -6.49 3.29
CA VAL A 37 16.64 -5.53 4.39
C VAL A 37 16.71 -4.07 3.90
N ASN A 38 17.48 -3.80 2.85
CA ASN A 38 17.59 -2.47 2.25
C ASN A 38 16.38 -2.08 1.39
N ASP A 39 15.57 -3.06 0.98
CA ASP A 39 14.35 -2.85 0.20
C ASP A 39 13.11 -2.68 1.10
N ILE A 40 13.29 -2.69 2.43
CA ILE A 40 12.19 -2.47 3.38
C ILE A 40 11.72 -1.02 3.29
N VAL A 41 10.44 -0.84 3.00
CA VAL A 41 9.79 0.48 2.95
C VAL A 41 9.63 1.01 4.37
N PRO A 42 10.25 2.14 4.76
CA PRO A 42 10.07 2.71 6.08
C PRO A 42 8.68 3.33 6.21
N GLY A 43 8.11 3.24 7.41
CA GLY A 43 6.89 3.95 7.77
C GLY A 43 7.09 5.47 7.82
N ILE A 44 5.98 6.18 7.84
CA ILE A 44 5.93 7.64 7.91
C ILE A 44 6.52 8.20 9.22
N ASP A 45 6.54 7.38 10.27
CA ASP A 45 7.17 7.67 11.54
C ASP A 45 8.69 7.58 11.52
N ILE A 46 9.27 6.94 10.49
CA ILE A 46 10.71 6.88 10.25
C ILE A 46 11.14 7.93 9.22
N ASN A 47 10.44 7.98 8.08
CA ASN A 47 10.80 8.86 6.97
C ASN A 47 10.28 10.29 7.15
N GLY A 48 9.40 10.54 8.11
CA GLY A 48 8.64 11.79 8.18
C GLY A 48 7.58 11.87 7.08
N GLY A 49 6.61 12.76 7.26
CA GLY A 49 5.43 12.77 6.40
C GLY A 49 4.22 13.50 6.95
N ILE A 50 3.18 13.52 6.13
CA ILE A 50 1.81 13.84 6.52
C ILE A 50 1.03 12.55 6.69
N ASP A 51 0.46 12.35 7.87
CA ASP A 51 -0.59 11.36 8.12
C ASP A 51 -1.91 12.12 8.31
N ALA A 52 -2.80 12.02 7.33
CA ALA A 52 -4.08 12.70 7.32
C ALA A 52 -5.24 11.72 7.35
N MET A 53 -6.15 11.92 8.31
CA MET A 53 -7.39 11.16 8.42
C MET A 53 -8.55 12.04 7.96
N LEU A 54 -9.06 11.69 6.78
CA LEU A 54 -10.18 12.36 6.12
C LEU A 54 -11.48 11.62 6.43
N TYR A 55 -12.46 12.31 6.97
CA TYR A 55 -13.76 11.74 7.32
C TYR A 55 -14.83 12.19 6.34
N ALA A 56 -15.62 11.26 5.83
CA ALA A 56 -16.77 11.62 5.02
C ALA A 56 -17.84 12.32 5.88
N VAL A 57 -18.26 13.50 5.44
CA VAL A 57 -19.36 14.27 6.03
C VAL A 57 -20.54 14.22 5.07
N THR A 58 -21.50 13.34 5.37
CA THR A 58 -22.76 13.19 4.63
C THR A 58 -23.85 14.04 5.27
N GLU A 59 -24.65 14.74 4.47
CA GLU A 59 -25.76 15.57 4.99
C GLU A 59 -26.84 14.73 5.69
N ASP A 60 -27.04 13.49 5.22
CA ASP A 60 -28.01 12.53 5.76
C ASP A 60 -27.53 11.76 7.00
N GLY A 61 -26.25 11.90 7.39
CA GLY A 61 -25.62 11.07 8.43
C GLY A 61 -25.46 9.58 8.06
N LYS A 62 -25.77 9.20 6.81
CA LYS A 62 -25.52 7.85 6.28
C LYS A 62 -24.02 7.62 6.18
N LYS A 63 -23.56 6.43 6.57
CA LYS A 63 -22.17 6.04 6.36
C LYS A 63 -21.93 5.80 4.86
N PRO A 64 -20.80 6.26 4.29
CA PRO A 64 -20.42 5.93 2.91
C PRO A 64 -20.32 4.42 2.72
N THR A 65 -20.60 3.96 1.51
CA THR A 65 -20.38 2.56 1.11
C THR A 65 -18.88 2.30 0.87
N GLN A 66 -18.50 1.02 0.76
CA GLN A 66 -17.13 0.65 0.35
C GLN A 66 -16.79 1.26 -1.02
N ASP A 67 -17.73 1.17 -1.98
CA ASP A 67 -17.55 1.69 -3.33
C ASP A 67 -17.34 3.21 -3.34
N ASP A 68 -18.05 3.94 -2.48
CA ASP A 68 -17.86 5.40 -2.33
C ASP A 68 -16.45 5.73 -1.80
N LEU A 69 -15.95 4.96 -0.83
CA LEU A 69 -14.63 5.19 -0.25
C LEU A 69 -13.50 4.79 -1.20
N ASP A 70 -13.67 3.71 -1.97
CA ASP A 70 -12.72 3.31 -3.01
C ASP A 70 -12.67 4.36 -4.13
N THR A 71 -13.81 4.93 -4.46
CA THR A 71 -13.92 6.07 -5.38
C THR A 71 -13.15 7.30 -4.85
N VAL A 72 -13.29 7.62 -3.56
CA VAL A 72 -12.52 8.68 -2.90
C VAL A 72 -11.02 8.40 -2.94
N LYS A 73 -10.62 7.15 -2.69
CA LYS A 73 -9.22 6.74 -2.73
C LYS A 73 -8.60 7.05 -4.10
N ILE A 74 -9.30 6.69 -5.17
CA ILE A 74 -8.84 6.95 -6.56
C ILE A 74 -8.66 8.46 -6.82
N ILE A 75 -9.58 9.31 -6.34
CA ILE A 75 -9.45 10.78 -6.45
C ILE A 75 -8.15 11.27 -5.81
N ILE A 76 -7.94 10.87 -4.56
CA ILE A 76 -6.80 11.32 -3.77
C ILE A 76 -5.51 10.86 -4.44
N GLU A 77 -5.47 9.63 -4.93
CA GLU A 77 -4.33 9.08 -5.66
C GLU A 77 -4.02 9.90 -6.93
N LYS A 78 -5.01 10.16 -7.79
CA LYS A 78 -4.81 10.95 -9.02
C LYS A 78 -4.30 12.37 -8.76
N ARG A 79 -4.73 13.00 -7.67
CA ARG A 79 -4.25 14.34 -7.29
C ARG A 79 -2.82 14.33 -6.80
N LEU A 80 -2.48 13.32 -6.02
CA LEU A 80 -1.11 13.14 -5.57
C LEU A 80 -0.21 12.87 -6.77
N ASP A 81 -0.67 12.15 -7.79
CA ASP A 81 0.05 12.01 -9.07
C ASP A 81 0.29 13.38 -9.75
N LYS A 82 -0.72 14.25 -9.81
CA LYS A 82 -0.58 15.62 -10.39
C LYS A 82 0.47 16.46 -9.67
N GLU A 83 0.57 16.33 -8.35
CA GLU A 83 1.58 17.05 -7.56
C GLU A 83 2.96 16.35 -7.60
N GLY A 84 3.10 15.25 -8.34
CA GLY A 84 4.34 14.47 -8.44
C GLY A 84 4.62 13.59 -7.22
N ILE A 85 3.63 13.39 -6.36
CA ILE A 85 3.73 12.61 -5.12
C ILE A 85 3.33 11.17 -5.40
N LEU A 86 4.30 10.39 -5.91
CA LEU A 86 4.11 8.99 -6.27
C LEU A 86 4.26 8.05 -5.07
N ASP A 87 5.18 8.37 -4.16
CA ASP A 87 5.37 7.60 -2.93
C ASP A 87 4.29 7.99 -1.93
N ARG A 88 3.21 7.20 -1.86
CA ARG A 88 2.05 7.43 -0.99
C ARG A 88 1.38 6.14 -0.56
N ASN A 89 0.63 6.20 0.52
CA ASN A 89 -0.28 5.13 0.92
C ASN A 89 -1.67 5.72 1.19
N VAL A 90 -2.68 5.21 0.49
CA VAL A 90 -4.08 5.60 0.69
C VAL A 90 -4.88 4.35 1.07
N THR A 91 -5.44 4.37 2.28
CA THR A 91 -6.20 3.26 2.84
C THR A 91 -7.60 3.73 3.25
N THR A 92 -8.61 2.91 3.00
CA THR A 92 -10.02 3.18 3.32
C THR A 92 -10.46 2.37 4.54
N ASP A 93 -11.29 2.97 5.40
CA ASP A 93 -11.86 2.31 6.59
C ASP A 93 -13.38 2.55 6.61
N VAL A 94 -14.13 1.56 6.13
CA VAL A 94 -15.60 1.63 5.97
C VAL A 94 -16.33 1.69 7.30
N ASN A 95 -15.80 1.04 8.34
CA ASN A 95 -16.49 0.98 9.64
C ASN A 95 -16.69 2.37 10.23
N VAL A 96 -15.67 3.20 10.05
CA VAL A 96 -15.59 4.58 10.55
C VAL A 96 -15.97 5.60 9.45
N GLY A 97 -15.93 5.24 8.17
CA GLY A 97 -16.20 6.15 7.05
C GLY A 97 -15.07 7.15 6.84
N ARG A 98 -13.82 6.68 6.95
CA ARG A 98 -12.62 7.52 6.81
C ARG A 98 -11.68 6.99 5.75
N VAL A 99 -10.89 7.91 5.20
CA VAL A 99 -9.77 7.62 4.30
C VAL A 99 -8.50 8.16 4.95
N ILE A 100 -7.50 7.29 5.05
CA ILE A 100 -6.20 7.59 5.62
C ILE A 100 -5.25 7.83 4.46
N VAL A 101 -4.64 9.01 4.44
CA VAL A 101 -3.70 9.45 3.41
C VAL A 101 -2.35 9.68 4.06
N GLN A 102 -1.38 8.87 3.67
CA GLN A 102 -0.01 8.93 4.16
C GLN A 102 0.92 9.33 3.04
N ILE A 103 1.55 10.49 3.21
CA ILE A 103 2.48 11.06 2.25
C ILE A 103 3.84 11.16 2.95
N PRO A 104 4.77 10.23 2.71
CA PRO A 104 6.15 10.37 3.17
C PRO A 104 6.81 11.61 2.56
N TRP A 105 7.80 12.17 3.24
CA TRP A 105 8.62 13.25 2.66
C TRP A 105 9.44 12.73 1.48
N ALA A 106 9.55 13.53 0.43
CA ALA A 106 10.46 13.22 -0.65
C ALA A 106 11.92 13.27 -0.17
N PRO A 107 12.81 12.39 -0.67
CA PRO A 107 14.21 12.39 -0.28
C PRO A 107 14.90 13.75 -0.58
N GLY A 108 15.35 14.45 0.46
CA GLY A 108 16.08 15.71 0.33
C GLY A 108 15.22 16.98 0.39
N GLU A 109 13.91 16.83 0.59
CA GLU A 109 13.01 17.95 0.82
C GLU A 109 13.23 18.56 2.21
N THR A 110 13.36 19.89 2.30
CA THR A 110 13.70 20.61 3.54
C THR A 110 12.65 21.62 3.97
N ASP A 111 11.67 21.92 3.12
CA ASP A 111 10.61 22.91 3.33
C ASP A 111 9.23 22.33 3.00
N PHE A 112 8.95 21.12 3.48
CA PHE A 112 7.66 20.49 3.27
C PHE A 112 6.63 21.10 4.24
N ASN A 113 5.64 21.81 3.69
CA ASN A 113 4.57 22.41 4.47
C ASN A 113 3.31 21.51 4.47
N PRO A 114 2.97 20.88 5.60
CA PRO A 114 1.84 19.96 5.72
C PRO A 114 0.51 20.56 5.28
N ASP A 115 0.26 21.80 5.71
CA ASP A 115 -1.01 22.49 5.50
C ASP A 115 -1.22 22.82 4.02
N LYS A 116 -0.15 23.23 3.31
CA LYS A 116 -0.24 23.51 1.87
C LYS A 116 -0.51 22.26 1.05
N THR A 117 0.16 21.15 1.37
CA THR A 117 -0.04 19.87 0.68
C THR A 117 -1.45 19.34 0.93
N LEU A 118 -1.95 19.47 2.16
CA LEU A 118 -3.31 19.06 2.50
C LEU A 118 -4.40 19.97 1.96
N GLU A 119 -4.17 21.28 1.89
CA GLU A 119 -5.11 22.19 1.25
C GLU A 119 -5.27 21.86 -0.24
N LYS A 120 -4.18 21.45 -0.90
CA LYS A 120 -4.22 20.99 -2.31
C LYS A 120 -4.95 19.66 -2.45
N VAL A 121 -4.68 18.69 -1.57
CA VAL A 121 -5.28 17.35 -1.61
C VAL A 121 -6.75 17.34 -1.15
N GLY A 122 -7.12 18.22 -0.24
CA GLY A 122 -8.43 18.32 0.41
C GLY A 122 -9.49 19.15 -0.31
N ARG A 123 -9.16 19.81 -1.44
CA ARG A 123 -10.17 20.48 -2.29
C ARG A 123 -11.15 19.45 -2.88
N THR A 124 -12.36 19.81 -3.27
CA THR A 124 -13.31 18.87 -3.94
C THR A 124 -12.87 18.58 -5.38
N ALA A 125 -12.94 17.32 -5.83
CA ALA A 125 -12.55 16.97 -7.19
C ALA A 125 -13.62 17.44 -8.16
N LEU A 126 -13.22 18.25 -9.13
CA LEU A 126 -14.12 18.71 -10.18
C LEU A 126 -13.89 17.85 -11.42
N LEU A 127 -14.77 16.86 -11.60
CA LEU A 127 -14.88 16.17 -12.87
C LEU A 127 -15.59 17.08 -13.87
N THR A 128 -15.03 17.25 -15.06
CA THR A 128 -15.63 18.02 -16.13
C THR A 128 -15.48 17.31 -17.47
N PHE A 129 -16.52 17.34 -18.28
CA PHE A 129 -16.45 16.95 -19.68
C PHE A 129 -16.32 18.23 -20.49
N GLN A 130 -15.31 18.31 -21.36
CA GLN A 130 -15.01 19.54 -22.10
C GLN A 130 -14.83 19.25 -23.59
N GLU A 131 -15.20 20.23 -24.41
CA GLU A 131 -14.83 20.23 -25.83
C GLU A 131 -13.32 20.46 -25.94
N VAL A 132 -12.61 19.67 -26.75
CA VAL A 132 -11.16 19.80 -26.92
C VAL A 132 -10.77 20.32 -28.29
N ASP A 133 -9.61 20.98 -28.34
CA ASP A 133 -9.00 21.49 -29.57
C ASP A 133 -8.04 20.42 -30.10
N GLU A 134 -8.39 19.75 -31.20
CA GLU A 134 -7.57 18.68 -31.77
C GLU A 134 -6.22 19.19 -32.33
N ASP A 135 -6.12 20.49 -32.60
CA ASP A 135 -4.91 21.12 -33.12
C ASP A 135 -3.94 21.54 -31.99
N LYS A 136 -4.37 21.51 -30.72
CA LYS A 136 -3.55 21.87 -29.57
C LYS A 136 -3.43 20.70 -28.62
N VAL A 137 -2.21 20.17 -28.53
CA VAL A 137 -1.87 19.06 -27.63
C VAL A 137 -0.93 19.52 -26.52
N ASP A 138 -0.98 18.84 -25.38
CA ASP A 138 -0.03 19.00 -24.28
C ASP A 138 1.32 18.32 -24.59
N GLU A 139 2.25 18.34 -23.62
CA GLU A 139 3.59 17.74 -23.75
C GLU A 139 3.54 16.21 -23.98
N ASP A 140 2.44 15.56 -23.61
CA ASP A 140 2.20 14.11 -23.73
C ASP A 140 1.38 13.75 -24.98
N GLY A 141 0.97 14.73 -25.78
CA GLY A 141 0.18 14.54 -27.00
C GLY A 141 -1.33 14.46 -26.79
N ASN A 142 -1.84 14.79 -25.60
CA ASN A 142 -3.27 14.79 -25.29
C ASN A 142 -3.91 16.13 -25.69
N PRO A 143 -5.16 16.12 -26.16
CA PRO A 143 -5.82 17.32 -26.64
C PRO A 143 -6.21 18.26 -25.48
N LEU A 144 -5.94 19.55 -25.65
CA LEU A 144 -6.19 20.57 -24.62
C LEU A 144 -7.66 21.02 -24.62
N PRO A 145 -8.22 21.35 -23.44
CA PRO A 145 -9.58 21.86 -23.34
C PRO A 145 -9.73 23.24 -24.00
N THR A 146 -10.83 23.44 -24.72
CA THR A 146 -11.20 24.74 -25.30
C THR A 146 -11.76 25.72 -24.26
N GLY A 147 -11.93 25.27 -23.01
CA GLY A 147 -12.58 26.00 -21.92
C GLY A 147 -14.11 25.91 -21.92
N ARG A 148 -14.72 25.24 -22.91
CA ARG A 148 -16.15 25.00 -22.96
C ARG A 148 -16.51 23.69 -22.26
N LYS A 149 -17.04 23.82 -21.03
CA LYS A 149 -17.57 22.69 -20.26
C LYS A 149 -18.93 22.25 -20.82
N VAL A 150 -19.07 20.95 -21.01
CA VAL A 150 -20.25 20.26 -21.52
C VAL A 150 -21.05 19.65 -20.37
N LEU A 151 -20.38 19.00 -19.42
CA LEU A 151 -20.95 18.42 -18.22
C LEU A 151 -20.00 18.61 -17.04
N GLU A 152 -20.56 18.62 -15.84
CA GLU A 152 -19.79 18.50 -14.59
C GLU A 152 -20.12 17.16 -13.90
N GLY A 153 -19.27 16.73 -12.97
CA GLY A 153 -19.46 15.46 -12.26
C GLY A 153 -20.80 15.36 -11.53
N THR A 154 -21.36 16.48 -11.08
CA THR A 154 -22.69 16.56 -10.46
C THR A 154 -23.84 16.21 -11.41
N ASP A 155 -23.59 16.24 -12.72
CA ASP A 155 -24.56 15.88 -13.74
C ASP A 155 -24.61 14.37 -14.02
N VAL A 156 -23.64 13.62 -13.49
CA VAL A 156 -23.56 12.16 -13.57
C VAL A 156 -24.24 11.56 -12.34
N ILE A 157 -25.23 10.70 -12.55
CA ILE A 157 -25.91 9.95 -11.48
C ILE A 157 -25.08 8.72 -11.12
N ASN A 158 -24.61 7.98 -12.14
CA ASN A 158 -23.88 6.74 -11.95
C ASN A 158 -22.96 6.46 -13.13
N ALA A 159 -21.88 5.71 -12.86
CA ALA A 159 -21.00 5.16 -13.87
C ALA A 159 -20.54 3.77 -13.45
N TYR A 160 -20.66 2.79 -14.35
CA TYR A 160 -20.27 1.41 -14.06
C TYR A 160 -19.72 0.70 -15.30
N PRO A 161 -18.76 -0.23 -15.12
CA PRO A 161 -18.27 -1.05 -16.22
C PRO A 161 -19.32 -2.12 -16.58
N ALA A 162 -19.52 -2.34 -17.87
CA ALA A 162 -20.38 -3.39 -18.39
C ALA A 162 -19.72 -4.04 -19.62
N GLN A 163 -20.24 -5.20 -20.02
CA GLN A 163 -19.84 -5.81 -21.28
C GLN A 163 -20.85 -5.45 -22.36
N HIS A 164 -20.36 -4.99 -23.52
CA HIS A 164 -21.22 -4.64 -24.63
C HIS A 164 -21.97 -5.89 -25.14
N PRO A 165 -23.31 -5.86 -25.25
CA PRO A 165 -24.10 -7.05 -25.58
C PRO A 165 -23.73 -7.71 -26.91
N THR A 166 -23.41 -6.89 -27.92
CA THR A 166 -23.12 -7.36 -29.29
C THR A 166 -21.64 -7.63 -29.55
N THR A 167 -20.76 -6.69 -29.23
CA THR A 167 -19.32 -6.76 -29.57
C THR A 167 -18.49 -7.51 -28.54
N LYS A 168 -19.05 -7.85 -27.36
CA LYS A 168 -18.36 -8.45 -26.21
C LYS A 168 -17.17 -7.66 -25.65
N GLY A 169 -16.93 -6.44 -26.16
CA GLY A 169 -15.94 -5.52 -25.61
C GLY A 169 -16.37 -4.94 -24.26
N MET A 170 -15.42 -4.48 -23.46
CA MET A 170 -15.70 -3.77 -22.21
C MET A 170 -16.10 -2.33 -22.53
N ILE A 171 -17.14 -1.85 -21.83
CA ILE A 171 -17.68 -0.51 -21.96
C ILE A 171 -17.90 0.10 -20.58
N VAL A 172 -17.92 1.42 -20.51
CA VAL A 172 -18.37 2.16 -19.33
C VAL A 172 -19.71 2.80 -19.67
N VAL A 173 -20.73 2.48 -18.89
CA VAL A 173 -22.07 3.06 -19.00
C VAL A 173 -22.16 4.24 -18.06
N LEU A 174 -22.60 5.38 -18.57
CA LEU A 174 -22.83 6.60 -17.82
C LEU A 174 -24.33 6.91 -17.81
N GLU A 175 -24.85 7.20 -16.63
CA GLU A 175 -26.23 7.63 -16.42
C GLU A 175 -26.23 9.10 -16.00
N LEU A 176 -26.90 9.97 -16.75
CA LEU A 176 -26.96 11.41 -16.51
C LEU A 176 -28.28 11.83 -15.86
N ASN A 177 -28.23 12.92 -15.09
CA ASN A 177 -29.44 13.57 -14.57
C ASN A 177 -30.16 14.39 -15.66
N GLU A 178 -31.35 14.91 -15.36
CA GLU A 178 -32.17 15.67 -16.31
C GLU A 178 -31.49 16.94 -16.86
N ASN A 179 -30.61 17.57 -16.08
CA ASN A 179 -29.83 18.74 -16.53
C ASN A 179 -28.69 18.30 -17.45
N GLY A 180 -27.93 17.28 -17.04
CA GLY A 180 -26.86 16.68 -17.82
C GLY A 180 -27.34 16.14 -19.16
N LYS A 181 -28.49 15.47 -19.18
CA LYS A 181 -29.11 14.95 -20.41
C LYS A 181 -29.31 16.02 -21.48
N LYS A 182 -29.79 17.22 -21.09
CA LYS A 182 -29.99 18.34 -22.02
C LYS A 182 -28.66 18.90 -22.52
N SER A 183 -27.75 19.21 -21.61
CA SER A 183 -26.43 19.77 -21.94
C SER A 183 -25.60 18.82 -22.82
N PHE A 184 -25.67 17.52 -22.53
CA PHE A 184 -24.96 16.48 -23.27
C PHE A 184 -25.58 16.22 -24.65
N SER A 185 -26.91 16.23 -24.77
CA SER A 185 -27.59 16.15 -26.06
C SER A 185 -27.20 17.31 -26.97
N ASP A 186 -27.23 18.54 -26.45
CA ASP A 186 -26.85 19.74 -27.22
C ASP A 186 -25.37 19.70 -27.67
N ALA A 187 -24.48 19.17 -26.83
CA ALA A 187 -23.07 19.03 -27.16
C ALA A 187 -22.81 17.90 -28.17
N THR A 188 -23.35 16.71 -27.95
CA THR A 188 -23.18 15.57 -28.86
C THR A 188 -23.77 15.83 -30.23
N ALA A 189 -24.86 16.61 -30.34
CA ALA A 189 -25.42 17.06 -31.63
C ALA A 189 -24.43 17.91 -32.46
N ARG A 190 -23.60 18.73 -31.81
CA ARG A 190 -22.64 19.62 -32.47
C ARG A 190 -21.29 18.97 -32.74
N LEU A 191 -20.95 17.94 -31.96
CA LEU A 191 -19.62 17.35 -31.90
C LEU A 191 -19.55 15.93 -32.48
N ILE A 192 -20.54 15.53 -33.30
CA ILE A 192 -20.49 14.24 -34.00
C ILE A 192 -19.19 14.13 -34.80
N GLY A 193 -18.45 13.05 -34.59
CA GLY A 193 -17.14 12.79 -35.18
C GLY A 193 -15.97 13.52 -34.51
N LYS A 194 -16.21 14.33 -33.48
CA LYS A 194 -15.19 15.03 -32.67
C LYS A 194 -15.07 14.40 -31.29
N ARG A 195 -14.00 14.74 -30.57
CA ARG A 195 -13.75 14.24 -29.21
C ARG A 195 -14.39 15.12 -28.14
N ILE A 196 -14.96 14.49 -27.11
CA ILE A 196 -15.28 15.13 -25.83
C ILE A 196 -14.35 14.51 -24.82
N ALA A 197 -13.50 15.32 -24.18
CA ALA A 197 -12.56 14.82 -23.20
C ALA A 197 -13.07 14.97 -21.77
N ILE A 198 -12.71 14.00 -20.95
CA ILE A 198 -13.00 13.92 -19.54
C ILE A 198 -11.77 14.41 -18.81
N PHE A 199 -11.97 15.42 -17.97
CA PHE A 199 -10.94 16.00 -17.13
C PHE A 199 -11.31 15.87 -15.66
N MET A 200 -10.31 15.65 -14.81
CA MET A 200 -10.43 15.71 -13.36
C MET A 200 -9.44 16.74 -12.83
N ASP A 201 -9.93 17.83 -12.22
CA ASP A 201 -9.06 18.92 -11.74
C ASP A 201 -8.06 19.38 -12.83
N ASP A 202 -8.52 19.50 -14.07
CA ASP A 202 -7.75 19.82 -15.29
C ASP A 202 -6.76 18.74 -15.78
N GLN A 203 -6.71 17.55 -15.15
CA GLN A 203 -5.95 16.41 -15.65
C GLN A 203 -6.76 15.66 -16.70
N PHE A 204 -6.15 15.42 -17.86
CA PHE A 204 -6.72 14.58 -18.92
C PHE A 204 -6.92 13.14 -18.41
N ILE A 205 -8.14 12.62 -18.53
CA ILE A 205 -8.46 11.22 -18.22
C ILE A 205 -8.61 10.43 -19.51
N GLU A 206 -9.54 10.85 -20.38
CA GLU A 206 -9.81 10.18 -21.65
C GLU A 206 -10.51 11.13 -22.62
N ALA A 207 -10.33 10.93 -23.94
CA ALA A 207 -11.04 11.66 -24.99
C ALA A 207 -11.74 10.74 -26.00
N PRO A 208 -12.89 10.15 -25.62
CA PRO A 208 -13.70 9.39 -26.55
C PRO A 208 -14.23 10.24 -27.70
N VAL A 209 -14.35 9.63 -28.88
CA VAL A 209 -14.97 10.24 -30.06
C VAL A 209 -16.48 10.07 -29.96
N VAL A 210 -17.22 11.16 -30.20
CA VAL A 210 -18.69 11.13 -30.25
C VAL A 210 -19.11 10.48 -31.57
N GLN A 211 -19.75 9.32 -31.49
CA GLN A 211 -20.23 8.58 -32.66
C GLN A 211 -21.66 8.96 -33.03
N ASP A 212 -22.53 9.13 -32.03
CA ASP A 212 -23.96 9.36 -32.20
C ASP A 212 -24.45 10.51 -31.33
N HIS A 213 -25.59 11.09 -31.71
CA HIS A 213 -26.29 12.08 -30.91
C HIS A 213 -27.07 11.40 -29.77
N ILE A 214 -26.69 11.67 -28.52
CA ILE A 214 -27.21 11.01 -27.33
C ILE A 214 -28.32 11.88 -26.73
N THR A 215 -29.55 11.39 -26.75
CA THR A 215 -30.76 12.14 -26.33
C THR A 215 -31.46 11.56 -25.11
N ASP A 216 -31.13 10.32 -24.74
CA ASP A 216 -31.80 9.55 -23.70
C ASP A 216 -31.15 9.72 -22.31
N GLY A 217 -29.92 10.23 -22.26
CA GLY A 217 -29.17 10.47 -21.03
C GLY A 217 -28.27 9.30 -20.61
N ASN A 218 -28.20 8.25 -21.44
CA ASN A 218 -27.30 7.13 -21.23
C ASN A 218 -26.16 7.22 -22.25
N ALA A 219 -24.93 7.35 -21.78
CA ALA A 219 -23.77 7.36 -22.65
C ALA A 219 -22.95 6.08 -22.47
N ILE A 220 -22.30 5.63 -23.54
CA ILE A 220 -21.45 4.44 -23.51
C ILE A 220 -20.06 4.85 -24.01
N ILE A 221 -19.05 4.65 -23.17
CA ILE A 221 -17.64 4.80 -23.55
C ILE A 221 -17.09 3.41 -23.86
N THR A 222 -16.50 3.25 -25.05
CA THR A 222 -15.96 1.97 -25.50
C THR A 222 -14.47 1.89 -25.22
N ILE A 223 -14.05 0.85 -24.50
CA ILE A 223 -12.63 0.61 -24.20
C ILE A 223 -12.02 -0.25 -25.30
N ASN A 224 -11.07 0.32 -26.04
CA ASN A 224 -10.39 -0.36 -27.15
C ASN A 224 -9.03 -0.90 -26.68
N ARG A 225 -9.04 -2.12 -26.13
CA ARG A 225 -7.84 -2.87 -25.76
C ARG A 225 -7.87 -4.29 -26.32
N ASP A 226 -6.70 -4.79 -26.72
CA ASP A 226 -6.55 -6.14 -27.29
C ASP A 226 -6.62 -7.24 -26.20
N ASN A 227 -6.20 -6.93 -24.97
CA ASN A 227 -6.23 -7.85 -23.84
C ASN A 227 -7.49 -7.63 -22.97
N PHE A 228 -8.26 -8.69 -22.75
CA PHE A 228 -9.52 -8.62 -22.01
C PHE A 228 -9.32 -8.26 -20.53
N GLU A 229 -8.26 -8.77 -19.88
CA GLU A 229 -8.01 -8.46 -18.46
C GLU A 229 -7.67 -6.98 -18.25
N GLU A 230 -6.86 -6.41 -19.15
CA GLU A 230 -6.54 -4.98 -19.14
C GLU A 230 -7.78 -4.12 -19.44
N ALA A 231 -8.61 -4.53 -20.41
CA ALA A 231 -9.86 -3.85 -20.74
C ALA A 231 -10.83 -3.80 -19.55
N VAL A 232 -10.90 -4.87 -18.75
CA VAL A 232 -11.73 -4.92 -17.55
C VAL A 232 -11.20 -3.98 -16.46
N SER A 233 -9.89 -3.97 -16.22
CA SER A 233 -9.27 -3.06 -15.25
C SER A 233 -9.49 -1.60 -15.64
N GLU A 234 -9.18 -1.25 -16.89
CA GLU A 234 -9.31 0.13 -17.38
C GLU A 234 -10.76 0.63 -17.37
N ALA A 235 -11.72 -0.21 -17.79
CA ALA A 235 -13.13 0.13 -17.71
C ALA A 235 -13.58 0.38 -16.26
N LYS A 236 -13.08 -0.43 -15.32
CA LYS A 236 -13.36 -0.26 -13.89
C LYS A 236 -12.75 1.04 -13.37
N ASP A 237 -11.47 1.27 -13.63
CA ASP A 237 -10.76 2.46 -13.17
C ASP A 237 -11.39 3.75 -13.74
N LEU A 238 -11.80 3.74 -15.00
CA LEU A 238 -12.50 4.85 -15.63
C LEU A 238 -13.89 5.08 -15.02
N ALA A 239 -14.68 4.01 -14.85
CA ALA A 239 -16.01 4.10 -14.25
C ALA A 239 -15.93 4.66 -12.81
N ASP A 240 -14.99 4.14 -12.02
CA ASP A 240 -14.76 4.62 -10.66
C ASP A 240 -14.30 6.08 -10.67
N THR A 241 -13.44 6.48 -11.62
CA THR A 241 -13.03 7.88 -11.82
C THR A 241 -14.21 8.80 -12.16
N ILE A 242 -15.11 8.39 -13.04
CA ILE A 242 -16.28 9.19 -13.44
C ILE A 242 -17.27 9.29 -12.28
N ARG A 243 -17.54 8.17 -11.60
CA ARG A 243 -18.40 8.13 -10.39
C ARG A 243 -17.86 9.05 -9.29
N SER A 244 -16.55 9.26 -9.26
CA SER A 244 -15.89 10.14 -8.29
C SER A 244 -16.28 11.62 -8.42
N GLY A 245 -16.66 12.07 -9.63
CA GLY A 245 -17.20 13.41 -9.84
C GLY A 245 -18.60 13.64 -9.25
N ALA A 246 -19.31 12.55 -8.93
CA ALA A 246 -20.69 12.55 -8.47
C ALA A 246 -20.82 12.33 -6.95
N LEU A 247 -19.71 12.31 -6.20
CA LEU A 247 -19.74 11.98 -4.77
C LEU A 247 -20.65 12.95 -3.98
N PRO A 248 -21.65 12.44 -3.23
CA PRO A 248 -22.65 13.27 -2.56
C PRO A 248 -22.18 13.82 -1.21
N PHE A 249 -20.90 13.69 -0.88
CA PHE A 249 -20.33 14.08 0.40
C PHE A 249 -18.95 14.67 0.27
N ARG A 250 -18.60 15.50 1.25
CA ARG A 250 -17.27 16.12 1.35
C ARG A 250 -16.42 15.36 2.35
N LEU A 251 -15.11 15.43 2.17
CA LEU A 251 -14.14 14.91 3.14
C LEU A 251 -13.68 16.04 4.03
N ASP A 252 -13.69 15.81 5.34
CA ASP A 252 -13.20 16.73 6.35
C ASP A 252 -11.96 16.17 7.02
N ALA A 253 -10.89 16.96 7.05
CA ALA A 253 -9.60 16.57 7.63
C ALA A 253 -9.62 16.80 9.14
N LYS A 254 -10.03 15.78 9.91
CA LYS A 254 -10.14 15.90 11.38
C LYS A 254 -8.81 15.75 12.10
N HIS A 255 -7.92 14.93 11.56
CA HIS A 255 -6.60 14.69 12.14
C HIS A 255 -5.54 14.77 11.06
N VAL A 256 -4.64 15.73 11.23
CA VAL A 256 -3.47 15.93 10.40
C VAL A 256 -2.28 15.91 11.33
N ASN A 257 -1.43 14.91 11.18
CA ASN A 257 -0.16 14.82 11.88
C ASN A 257 0.96 15.00 10.87
N SER A 258 1.87 15.92 11.16
CA SER A 258 3.13 16.04 10.45
C SER A 258 4.26 15.52 11.31
N ILE A 259 5.04 14.59 10.78
CA ILE A 259 6.21 14.03 11.46
C ILE A 259 7.46 14.54 10.74
N ASP A 260 8.40 15.09 11.51
CA ASP A 260 9.70 15.52 11.01
C ASP A 260 10.60 14.30 10.72
N PRO A 261 11.13 14.15 9.49
CA PRO A 261 12.05 13.06 9.13
C PRO A 261 13.25 12.93 10.06
N LEU A 262 13.74 14.04 10.62
CA LEU A 262 14.93 14.05 11.45
C LEU A 262 14.68 13.34 12.79
N LEU A 263 13.48 13.52 13.35
CA LEU A 263 13.05 12.80 14.56
C LEU A 263 12.89 11.30 14.27
N GLY A 264 12.28 10.95 13.13
CA GLY A 264 12.05 9.57 12.73
C GLY A 264 13.35 8.79 12.47
N ARG A 265 14.27 9.37 11.68
CA ARG A 265 15.60 8.77 11.42
C ARG A 265 16.44 8.66 12.68
N GLY A 266 16.43 9.69 13.53
CA GLY A 266 17.10 9.63 14.83
C GLY A 266 16.57 8.50 15.71
N ALA A 267 15.24 8.34 15.79
CA ALA A 267 14.61 7.26 16.53
C ALA A 267 14.94 5.88 15.94
N LEU A 268 15.00 5.74 14.61
CA LEU A 268 15.42 4.51 13.94
C LEU A 268 16.85 4.12 14.32
N GLU A 269 17.80 5.07 14.26
CA GLU A 269 19.20 4.80 14.61
C GLU A 269 19.36 4.38 16.07
N VAL A 270 18.69 5.08 16.99
CA VAL A 270 18.69 4.72 18.41
C VAL A 270 18.08 3.33 18.62
N THR A 271 16.96 3.03 17.97
CA THR A 271 16.28 1.72 18.08
C THR A 271 17.13 0.60 17.51
N LYS A 272 17.77 0.81 16.35
CA LYS A 272 18.71 -0.13 15.73
C LYS A 272 19.88 -0.42 16.66
N ASN A 273 20.49 0.61 17.23
CA ASN A 273 21.62 0.44 18.16
C ASN A 273 21.18 -0.27 19.44
N ALA A 274 20.02 0.10 20.01
CA ALA A 274 19.45 -0.56 21.16
C ALA A 274 19.17 -2.05 20.91
N PHE A 275 18.62 -2.39 19.73
CA PHE A 275 18.39 -3.77 19.32
C PHE A 275 19.69 -4.58 19.24
N ILE A 276 20.74 -4.04 18.60
CA ILE A 276 22.04 -4.71 18.50
C ILE A 276 22.63 -4.97 19.90
N VAL A 277 22.60 -3.96 20.77
CA VAL A 277 23.12 -4.10 22.15
C VAL A 277 22.30 -5.13 22.93
N ALA A 278 20.97 -5.07 22.88
CA ALA A 278 20.09 -6.02 23.56
C ALA A 278 20.31 -7.46 23.06
N PHE A 279 20.40 -7.65 21.73
CA PHE A 279 20.66 -8.95 21.12
C PHE A 279 21.99 -9.54 21.57
N LEU A 280 23.05 -8.74 21.61
CA LEU A 280 24.37 -9.17 22.08
C LEU A 280 24.37 -9.53 23.57
N LEU A 281 23.70 -8.73 24.41
CA LEU A 281 23.58 -9.00 25.85
C LEU A 281 22.81 -10.29 26.12
N ILE A 282 21.72 -10.54 25.38
CA ILE A 282 20.96 -11.78 25.45
C ILE A 282 21.82 -12.98 25.04
N CYS A 283 22.52 -12.89 23.91
CA CYS A 283 23.41 -13.97 23.45
C CYS A 283 24.53 -14.23 24.48
N MET A 284 25.13 -13.17 25.03
CA MET A 284 26.16 -13.27 26.06
C MET A 284 25.62 -13.95 27.32
N PHE A 285 24.44 -13.56 27.80
CA PHE A 285 23.78 -14.20 28.94
C PHE A 285 23.52 -15.70 28.68
N MET A 286 22.97 -16.03 27.52
CA MET A 286 22.68 -17.42 27.14
C MET A 286 23.95 -18.27 27.11
N ILE A 287 25.02 -17.77 26.51
CA ILE A 287 26.31 -18.48 26.41
C ILE A 287 26.95 -18.64 27.79
N ILE A 288 26.95 -17.61 28.65
CA ILE A 288 27.58 -17.69 29.97
C ILE A 288 26.83 -18.66 30.89
N TYR A 289 25.50 -18.56 30.95
CA TYR A 289 24.70 -19.33 31.90
C TYR A 289 24.43 -20.77 31.40
N TYR A 290 24.11 -20.94 30.11
CA TYR A 290 23.75 -22.24 29.52
C TYR A 290 24.87 -22.90 28.70
N ARG A 291 26.04 -22.26 28.51
CA ARG A 291 27.19 -22.82 27.79
C ARG A 291 26.83 -23.28 26.36
N LEU A 292 27.00 -24.57 26.06
CA LEU A 292 26.79 -25.15 24.73
C LEU A 292 25.32 -25.08 24.26
N PRO A 293 24.31 -25.47 25.07
CA PRO A 293 22.90 -25.17 24.77
C PRO A 293 22.63 -23.67 24.51
N GLY A 294 23.27 -22.78 25.28
CA GLY A 294 23.16 -21.34 25.09
C GLY A 294 23.67 -20.84 23.74
N LEU A 295 24.77 -21.42 23.25
CA LEU A 295 25.29 -21.13 21.91
C LEU A 295 24.30 -21.57 20.81
N ILE A 296 23.70 -22.75 20.96
CA ILE A 296 22.71 -23.27 20.01
C ILE A 296 21.47 -22.38 19.99
N ALA A 297 20.99 -21.95 21.16
CA ALA A 297 19.87 -21.01 21.26
C ALA A 297 20.20 -19.65 20.64
N SER A 298 21.44 -19.16 20.78
CA SER A 298 21.87 -17.90 20.16
C SER A 298 21.86 -17.98 18.63
N ILE A 299 22.23 -19.13 18.05
CA ILE A 299 22.15 -19.38 16.61
C ILE A 299 20.67 -19.44 16.15
N ALA A 300 19.81 -20.10 16.92
CA ALA A 300 18.37 -20.15 16.63
C ALA A 300 17.74 -18.75 16.72
N LEU A 301 18.15 -17.94 17.70
CA LEU A 301 17.71 -16.56 17.87
C LEU A 301 18.13 -15.67 16.68
N PHE A 302 19.38 -15.83 16.23
CA PHE A 302 19.88 -15.14 15.04
C PHE A 302 19.09 -15.52 13.80
N MET A 303 18.80 -16.82 13.62
CA MET A 303 17.97 -17.31 12.52
C MET A 303 16.55 -16.73 12.59
N LEU A 304 15.93 -16.67 13.77
CA LEU A 304 14.62 -16.06 13.97
C LEU A 304 14.63 -14.59 13.53
N ALA A 305 15.60 -13.81 14.00
CA ALA A 305 15.71 -12.39 13.65
C ALA A 305 15.86 -12.16 12.13
N ILE A 306 16.70 -12.95 11.46
CA ILE A 306 16.88 -12.87 10.00
C ILE A 306 15.62 -13.30 9.25
N MET A 307 14.94 -14.35 9.71
CA MET A 307 13.69 -14.79 9.09
C MET A 307 12.60 -13.72 9.21
N THR A 308 12.47 -13.08 10.38
CA THR A 308 11.51 -11.99 10.56
C THR A 308 11.80 -10.82 9.63
N LEU A 309 13.07 -10.42 9.48
CA LEU A 309 13.46 -9.33 8.56
C LEU A 309 13.20 -9.66 7.09
N ASN A 310 13.57 -10.88 6.65
CA ASN A 310 13.26 -11.33 5.29
C ASN A 310 11.75 -11.35 5.04
N PHE A 311 10.95 -11.80 6.00
CA PHE A 311 9.50 -11.88 5.84
C PHE A 311 8.85 -10.50 5.69
N VAL A 312 9.30 -9.51 6.47
CA VAL A 312 8.85 -8.11 6.32
C VAL A 312 9.22 -7.57 4.93
N SER A 313 10.45 -7.82 4.49
CA SER A 313 10.92 -7.39 3.17
C SER A 313 10.16 -8.04 2.02
N TRP A 314 9.93 -9.36 2.06
CA TRP A 314 9.28 -10.10 0.98
C TRP A 314 7.80 -9.76 0.83
N LEU A 315 7.13 -9.41 1.93
CA LEU A 315 5.73 -8.96 1.89
C LEU A 315 5.58 -7.50 1.47
N GLY A 316 6.67 -6.72 1.40
CA GLY A 316 6.61 -5.29 1.09
C GLY A 316 5.84 -4.48 2.14
N ILE A 317 5.76 -4.97 3.38
CA ILE A 317 5.05 -4.28 4.46
C ILE A 317 5.88 -3.08 4.92
N THR A 318 5.22 -1.93 5.09
CA THR A 318 5.83 -0.73 5.65
C THR A 318 6.28 -0.96 7.10
N LEU A 319 7.56 -0.74 7.39
CA LEU A 319 8.13 -0.94 8.71
C LEU A 319 8.09 0.34 9.53
N THR A 320 7.29 0.35 10.59
CA THR A 320 7.16 1.48 11.52
C THR A 320 8.06 1.30 12.76
N LEU A 321 8.30 2.36 13.54
CA LEU A 321 8.99 2.32 14.84
C LEU A 321 8.29 1.37 15.85
N PRO A 322 6.96 1.38 16.01
CA PRO A 322 6.27 0.34 16.79
C PRO A 322 6.47 -1.07 16.20
N GLY A 323 6.50 -1.21 14.88
CA GLY A 323 6.81 -2.46 14.20
C GLY A 323 8.20 -2.99 14.58
N LEU A 324 9.21 -2.12 14.56
CA LEU A 324 10.57 -2.44 15.03
C LEU A 324 10.58 -2.87 16.50
N ALA A 325 9.85 -2.17 17.37
CA ALA A 325 9.71 -2.56 18.77
C ALA A 325 9.06 -3.95 18.91
N GLY A 326 8.06 -4.26 18.08
CA GLY A 326 7.45 -5.59 17.99
C GLY A 326 8.44 -6.68 17.58
N ILE A 327 9.32 -6.40 16.61
CA ILE A 327 10.41 -7.33 16.23
C ILE A 327 11.34 -7.56 17.42
N VAL A 328 11.77 -6.49 18.12
CA VAL A 328 12.62 -6.61 19.32
C VAL A 328 11.94 -7.47 20.40
N LEU A 329 10.66 -7.23 20.66
CA LEU A 329 9.87 -7.99 21.63
C LEU A 329 9.74 -9.47 21.22
N SER A 330 9.48 -9.75 19.95
CA SER A 330 9.40 -11.11 19.42
C SER A 330 10.71 -11.87 19.59
N VAL A 331 11.85 -11.20 19.35
CA VAL A 331 13.18 -11.78 19.59
C VAL A 331 13.35 -12.10 21.08
N GLY A 332 12.96 -11.18 21.97
CA GLY A 332 12.99 -11.42 23.43
C GLY A 332 12.16 -12.63 23.87
N MET A 333 10.91 -12.72 23.42
CA MET A 333 10.03 -13.86 23.72
C MET A 333 10.55 -15.18 23.13
N GLY A 334 11.23 -15.13 21.98
CA GLY A 334 11.86 -16.30 21.38
C GLY A 334 12.95 -16.94 22.26
N VAL A 335 13.58 -16.18 23.16
CA VAL A 335 14.58 -16.69 24.10
C VAL A 335 13.93 -17.38 25.30
N ASP A 336 12.78 -16.88 25.77
CA ASP A 336 12.10 -17.39 26.96
C ASP A 336 11.74 -18.88 26.83
N ALA A 337 11.20 -19.28 25.66
CA ALA A 337 10.92 -20.68 25.36
C ALA A 337 12.19 -21.57 25.45
N ASN A 338 13.33 -21.07 24.96
CA ASN A 338 14.60 -21.79 25.05
C ASN A 338 15.08 -21.93 26.49
N VAL A 339 14.92 -20.89 27.31
CA VAL A 339 15.25 -20.90 28.74
C VAL A 339 14.41 -21.93 29.51
N ILE A 340 13.09 -21.96 29.29
CA ILE A 340 12.17 -22.92 29.92
C ILE A 340 12.58 -24.36 29.57
N ILE A 341 12.83 -24.64 28.29
CA ILE A 341 13.29 -25.96 27.83
C ILE A 341 14.61 -26.33 28.51
N PHE A 342 15.58 -25.41 28.59
CA PHE A 342 16.90 -25.70 29.16
C PHE A 342 16.87 -25.91 30.67
N GLU A 343 16.09 -25.14 31.43
CA GLU A 343 15.91 -25.38 32.86
C GLU A 343 15.22 -26.74 33.10
N ARG A 344 14.24 -27.11 32.26
CA ARG A 344 13.62 -28.44 32.38
C ARG A 344 14.59 -29.57 32.08
N ILE A 345 15.38 -29.45 31.02
CA ILE A 345 16.44 -30.44 30.72
C ILE A 345 17.43 -30.54 31.89
N ARG A 346 17.80 -29.41 32.50
CA ARG A 346 18.71 -29.37 33.65
C ARG A 346 18.11 -30.04 34.89
N GLU A 347 16.82 -29.86 35.15
CA GLU A 347 16.09 -30.54 36.23
C GLU A 347 16.06 -32.06 36.03
N GLU A 348 15.78 -32.50 34.81
CA GLU A 348 15.76 -33.94 34.46
C GLU A 348 17.15 -34.58 34.49
N LEU A 349 18.20 -33.84 34.15
CA LEU A 349 19.59 -34.29 34.34
C LEU A 349 19.94 -34.41 35.83
N ARG A 350 19.49 -33.47 36.67
CA ARG A 350 19.68 -33.52 38.14
C ARG A 350 18.93 -34.67 38.80
N SER A 351 17.81 -35.10 38.24
CA SER A 351 17.07 -36.29 38.70
C SER A 351 17.74 -37.62 38.28
N GLY A 352 18.89 -37.58 37.62
CA GLY A 352 19.70 -38.74 37.27
C GLY A 352 19.37 -39.38 35.93
N LYS A 353 18.55 -38.73 35.09
CA LYS A 353 18.20 -39.26 33.77
C LYS A 353 19.37 -39.11 32.79
N THR A 354 19.42 -40.01 31.81
CA THR A 354 20.40 -39.93 30.71
C THR A 354 20.14 -38.68 29.86
N ILE A 355 21.19 -38.15 29.23
CA ILE A 355 21.11 -36.93 28.39
C ILE A 355 20.03 -37.03 27.32
N LYS A 356 19.89 -38.18 26.66
CA LYS A 356 18.83 -38.39 25.65
C LYS A 356 17.43 -38.33 26.27
N ALA A 357 17.21 -39.04 27.39
CA ALA A 357 15.92 -39.04 28.05
C ALA A 357 15.54 -37.66 28.62
N ALA A 358 16.52 -36.90 29.12
CA ALA A 358 16.31 -35.54 29.61
C ALA A 358 15.92 -34.57 28.48
N ILE A 359 16.55 -34.68 27.30
CA ILE A 359 16.18 -33.89 26.11
C ILE A 359 14.77 -34.25 25.64
N ASP A 360 14.48 -35.54 25.44
CA ASP A 360 13.16 -35.98 24.94
C ASP A 360 12.03 -35.54 25.89
N LEU A 361 12.24 -35.65 27.21
CA LEU A 361 11.27 -35.20 28.21
C LEU A 361 11.17 -33.68 28.31
N GLY A 362 12.30 -32.98 28.16
CA GLY A 362 12.33 -31.52 28.11
C GLY A 362 11.48 -30.99 26.97
N PHE A 363 11.67 -31.51 25.75
CA PHE A 363 10.88 -31.12 24.59
C PHE A 363 9.42 -31.59 24.66
N LYS A 364 9.14 -32.80 25.16
CA LYS A 364 7.77 -33.34 25.21
C LYS A 364 6.87 -32.68 26.25
N ARG A 365 7.43 -32.04 27.28
CA ARG A 365 6.67 -31.37 28.35
C ARG A 365 6.69 -29.85 28.29
N ALA A 366 7.62 -29.26 27.53
CA ALA A 366 7.71 -27.82 27.35
C ALA A 366 6.89 -27.30 26.16
N PHE A 367 6.37 -28.19 25.30
CA PHE A 367 5.47 -27.89 24.20
C PHE A 367 4.03 -28.30 24.51
#